data_AF-A0A920ATV8-F1
#
_entry.id   AF-A0A920ATV8-F1
#
_cell.length_a   1.000
_cell.length_b   1.000
_cell.length_c   1.000
_cell.angle_alpha   90.00
_cell.angle_beta   90.00
_cell.angle_gamma   90.00
#
_symmetry.space_group_name_H-M   'P 1'
#
loop_
_entity.id
_entity.type
_entity.pdbx_description
1 polymer ?
#
loop_
_entity_poly.entity_id
_entity_poly.type
_entity_poly.pdbx_seq_one_letter_code
_entity_poly.pdbx_strand_id
1 'polypeptide(L)'
;MNTKSIAVIAIFLVIFLPFIVSDSNDDIEAKRLDSSTIGFYQSTTCNISFFEFINENENREFYFNNNNYADINCFGKITGVDLVENKYFVSIGTNTSIILIIQSSIWLLLFFSYQNMRNQKT
;
A
#
# COMPACT_ATOMS: atom_id res chain seq x y z
N MET A 1 -19.55 0.44 -21.26
CA MET A 1 -19.38 -0.28 -19.98
C MET A 1 -20.56 0.09 -19.07
N ASN A 2 -21.19 -0.86 -18.36
CA ASN A 2 -22.32 -0.56 -17.48
C ASN A 2 -21.87 0.34 -16.31
N THR A 3 -22.71 1.25 -15.81
CA THR A 3 -22.43 2.13 -14.66
C THR A 3 -22.00 1.34 -13.41
N LYS A 4 -22.55 0.14 -13.22
CA LYS A 4 -22.12 -0.79 -12.16
C LYS A 4 -20.67 -1.24 -12.33
N SER A 5 -20.29 -1.62 -13.55
CA SER A 5 -18.92 -2.03 -13.88
C SER A 5 -17.93 -0.88 -13.72
N ILE A 6 -18.34 0.35 -14.07
CA ILE A 6 -17.52 1.56 -13.87
C ILE A 6 -17.27 1.81 -12.38
N ALA A 7 -18.30 1.71 -11.53
CA ALA A 7 -18.16 1.91 -10.10
C ALA A 7 -17.23 0.88 -9.45
N VAL A 8 -17.33 -0.40 -9.84
CA VAL A 8 -16.44 -1.46 -9.35
C VAL A 8 -14.98 -1.19 -9.73
N ILE A 9 -14.73 -0.79 -10.99
CA ILE A 9 -13.37 -0.45 -11.45
C ILE A 9 -12.84 0.79 -10.71
N ALA A 10 -13.68 1.81 -10.48
CA ALA A 10 -13.28 3.00 -9.72
C ALA A 10 -12.92 2.67 -8.26
N ILE A 11 -13.71 1.82 -7.60
CA ILE A 11 -13.41 1.36 -6.23
C ILE A 11 -12.09 0.58 -6.20
N PHE A 12 -11.88 -0.32 -7.16
CA PHE A 12 -10.64 -1.07 -7.28
C PHE A 12 -9.43 -0.13 -7.47
N LEU A 13 -9.55 0.84 -8.39
CA LEU A 13 -8.51 1.85 -8.60
C LEU A 13 -8.20 2.62 -7.32
N VAL A 14 -9.21 3.13 -6.60
CA VAL A 14 -9.01 3.89 -5.35
C VAL A 14 -8.30 3.08 -4.26
N ILE A 15 -8.57 1.78 -4.16
CA ILE A 15 -7.94 0.90 -3.16
C ILE A 15 -6.49 0.59 -3.53
N PHE A 16 -6.24 0.25 -4.81
CA PHE A 16 -4.96 -0.33 -5.22
C PHE A 16 -3.95 0.70 -5.75
N LEU A 17 -4.39 1.84 -6.29
CA LEU A 17 -3.50 2.91 -6.77
C LEU A 17 -2.37 3.26 -5.78
N PRO A 18 -2.66 3.55 -4.50
CA PRO A 18 -1.64 4.06 -3.60
C PRO A 18 -0.62 2.99 -3.17
N PHE A 19 -0.84 1.71 -3.52
CA PHE A 19 0.10 0.61 -3.29
C PHE A 19 0.84 0.17 -4.56
N ILE A 20 0.42 0.64 -5.74
CA ILE A 20 0.98 0.27 -7.06
C ILE A 20 1.98 1.32 -7.57
N VAL A 21 1.97 2.55 -7.03
CA VAL A 21 2.98 3.56 -7.37
C VAL A 21 4.33 3.11 -6.83
N SER A 22 5.03 2.33 -7.65
CA SER A 22 6.43 1.96 -7.50
C SER A 22 7.28 3.20 -7.72
N ASP A 23 8.28 3.37 -6.87
CA ASP A 23 9.28 4.44 -6.98
C ASP A 23 10.56 3.89 -7.62
N SER A 24 10.44 2.95 -8.57
CA SER A 24 11.56 2.23 -9.20
C SER A 24 12.39 3.09 -10.16
N ASN A 25 12.07 4.38 -10.29
CA ASN A 25 12.86 5.34 -11.05
C ASN A 25 13.81 6.15 -10.16
N ASP A 26 13.97 5.77 -8.89
CA ASP A 26 15.02 6.30 -8.01
C ASP A 26 16.33 5.50 -8.18
N ASP A 27 17.42 6.02 -7.62
CA ASP A 27 18.72 5.33 -7.62
C ASP A 27 18.81 4.23 -6.53
N ILE A 28 17.69 3.86 -5.88
CA ILE A 28 17.65 3.05 -4.66
C ILE A 28 16.77 1.81 -4.85
N GLU A 29 17.38 0.78 -5.41
CA GLU A 29 16.71 -0.50 -5.62
C GLU A 29 16.56 -1.33 -4.33
N ALA A 30 15.48 -2.10 -4.24
CA ALA A 30 15.30 -3.09 -3.17
C ALA A 30 16.44 -4.11 -3.17
N LYS A 31 16.84 -4.58 -1.97
CA LYS A 31 17.89 -5.58 -1.81
C LYS A 31 17.34 -6.86 -1.18
N ARG A 32 17.85 -8.00 -1.62
CA ARG A 32 17.52 -9.26 -0.96
C ARG A 32 17.86 -9.22 0.53
N LEU A 33 16.91 -9.65 1.34
CA LEU A 33 16.93 -9.50 2.79
C LEU A 33 17.80 -10.58 3.42
N ASP A 34 18.75 -10.15 4.21
CA ASP A 34 19.58 -10.96 5.09
C ASP A 34 19.97 -10.13 6.32
N SER A 35 20.74 -10.69 7.25
CA SER A 35 21.16 -9.97 8.47
C SER A 35 22.04 -8.75 8.21
N SER A 36 22.76 -8.69 7.08
CA SER A 36 23.60 -7.57 6.65
C SER A 36 22.82 -6.47 5.91
N THR A 37 21.71 -6.80 5.25
CA THR A 37 20.89 -5.83 4.50
C THR A 37 19.77 -5.19 5.32
N ILE A 38 19.54 -5.61 6.56
CA ILE A 38 18.60 -4.93 7.49
C ILE A 38 18.93 -3.44 7.61
N GLY A 39 20.20 -3.10 7.83
CA GLY A 39 20.63 -1.71 8.00
C GLY A 39 20.37 -0.83 6.77
N PHE A 40 20.38 -1.42 5.58
CA PHE A 40 20.00 -0.72 4.35
C PHE A 40 18.56 -0.23 4.43
N TYR A 41 17.61 -1.12 4.73
CA TYR A 41 16.19 -0.76 4.88
C TYR A 41 15.88 0.20 6.03
N GLN A 42 16.70 0.21 7.08
CA GLN A 42 16.61 1.19 8.17
C GLN A 42 17.14 2.58 7.75
N SER A 43 18.08 2.63 6.81
CA SER A 43 18.67 3.88 6.31
C SER A 43 17.96 4.47 5.08
N THR A 44 17.20 3.66 4.35
CA THR A 44 16.43 4.06 3.15
C THR A 44 14.92 4.09 3.42
N THR A 45 14.56 4.57 4.61
CA THR A 45 13.18 4.71 5.08
C THR A 45 12.34 5.48 4.06
N CYS A 46 11.23 4.88 3.62
CA CYS A 46 10.28 5.45 2.65
C CYS A 46 10.80 5.66 1.22
N ASN A 47 11.91 5.03 0.84
CA ASN A 47 12.37 5.07 -0.55
C ASN A 47 11.80 3.89 -1.32
N ILE A 48 11.91 2.69 -0.75
CA ILE A 48 11.50 1.43 -1.38
C ILE A 48 10.01 1.18 -1.18
N SER A 49 9.27 0.96 -2.27
CA SER A 49 7.86 0.59 -2.23
C SER A 49 7.65 -0.82 -1.67
N PHE A 50 6.46 -1.06 -1.12
CA PHE A 50 6.09 -2.39 -0.64
C PHE A 50 6.18 -3.44 -1.76
N PHE A 51 5.79 -3.07 -2.99
CA PHE A 51 5.81 -3.98 -4.12
C PHE A 51 7.24 -4.38 -4.53
N GLU A 52 8.17 -3.42 -4.63
CA GLU A 52 9.59 -3.70 -4.88
C GLU A 52 10.19 -4.61 -3.81
N PHE A 53 9.88 -4.33 -2.54
CA PHE A 53 10.36 -5.16 -1.43
C PHE A 53 9.90 -6.62 -1.56
N ILE A 54 8.62 -6.86 -1.85
CA ILE A 54 8.07 -8.21 -1.98
C ILE A 54 8.66 -8.93 -3.20
N ASN A 55 8.79 -8.24 -4.34
CA ASN A 55 9.32 -8.81 -5.57
C ASN A 55 10.80 -9.21 -5.44
N GLU A 56 11.60 -8.42 -4.72
CA GLU A 56 13.01 -8.76 -4.47
C GLU A 56 13.16 -9.90 -3.43
N ASN A 57 12.18 -10.02 -2.53
CA ASN A 57 12.22 -10.91 -1.39
C ASN A 57 11.19 -12.05 -1.45
N GLU A 58 10.88 -12.52 -2.65
CA GLU A 58 9.96 -13.61 -2.89
C GLU A 58 10.29 -14.87 -2.06
N ASN A 59 9.25 -15.63 -1.70
CA ASN A 59 9.33 -16.92 -1.00
C ASN A 59 9.93 -16.86 0.41
N ARG A 60 9.68 -15.77 1.15
CA ARG A 60 10.06 -15.62 2.57
C ARG A 60 8.85 -15.28 3.44
N GLU A 61 8.92 -15.70 4.70
CA GLU A 61 7.91 -15.36 5.70
C GLU A 61 8.28 -14.06 6.41
N PHE A 62 7.34 -13.11 6.42
CA PHE A 62 7.48 -11.81 7.06
C PHE A 62 6.38 -11.61 8.11
N TYR A 63 6.71 -10.88 9.17
CA TYR A 63 5.69 -10.21 9.97
C TYR A 63 5.53 -8.79 9.45
N PHE A 64 4.35 -8.46 8.92
CA PHE A 64 4.06 -7.09 8.50
C PHE A 64 3.47 -6.30 9.66
N ASN A 65 4.10 -5.18 9.98
CA ASN A 65 3.57 -4.18 10.89
C ASN A 65 3.13 -2.96 10.09
N ASN A 66 2.03 -2.33 10.50
CA ASN A 66 1.57 -1.11 9.89
C ASN A 66 1.97 0.10 10.74
N ASN A 67 2.80 0.98 10.18
CA ASN A 67 3.10 2.29 10.75
C ASN A 67 2.05 3.30 10.28
N ASN A 68 1.01 3.53 11.07
CA ASN A 68 -0.17 4.34 10.74
C ASN A 68 -0.02 5.87 10.88
N TYR A 69 1.14 6.32 11.35
CA TYR A 69 1.50 7.74 11.50
C TYR A 69 2.64 8.14 10.55
N ALA A 70 2.93 7.32 9.53
CA ALA A 70 3.94 7.63 8.54
C ALA A 70 3.55 8.86 7.71
N ASP A 71 4.55 9.58 7.20
CA ASP A 71 4.34 10.72 6.30
C ASP A 71 3.59 10.28 5.02
N ILE A 72 2.91 11.22 4.36
CA ILE A 72 2.20 10.96 3.09
C ILE A 72 3.14 10.37 2.04
N ASN A 73 4.41 10.81 2.01
CA ASN A 73 5.42 10.30 1.09
C ASN A 73 5.84 8.85 1.37
N CYS A 74 5.55 8.34 2.57
CA CYS A 74 5.84 6.98 3.00
C CYS A 74 4.68 6.01 2.76
N PHE A 75 3.53 6.50 2.28
CA PHE A 75 2.34 5.67 2.12
C PHE A 75 2.60 4.55 1.10
N GLY A 76 2.41 3.29 1.52
CA GLY A 76 2.65 2.13 0.66
C GLY A 76 4.13 1.76 0.50
N LYS A 77 5.02 2.38 1.27
CA LYS A 77 6.47 2.15 1.24
C LYS A 77 7.00 1.49 2.51
N ILE A 78 8.19 0.91 2.45
CA ILE A 78 8.85 0.32 3.61
C ILE A 78 9.36 1.44 4.51
N THR A 79 8.95 1.43 5.77
CA THR A 79 9.39 2.39 6.80
C THR A 79 10.50 1.84 7.70
N GLY A 80 10.78 0.54 7.60
CA GLY A 80 11.87 -0.11 8.32
C GLY A 80 11.74 -1.62 8.28
N VAL A 81 12.85 -2.29 8.56
CA VAL A 81 12.90 -3.75 8.72
C VAL A 81 13.74 -4.06 9.94
N ASP A 82 13.30 -5.03 10.74
CA ASP A 82 13.99 -5.53 11.92
C ASP A 82 14.02 -7.05 11.96
N LEU A 83 14.95 -7.62 12.72
CA LEU A 83 15.03 -9.05 13.00
C LEU A 83 14.80 -9.29 14.48
N VAL A 84 13.70 -9.98 14.81
CA VAL A 84 13.34 -10.34 16.19
C VAL A 84 13.07 -11.82 16.24
N GLU A 85 13.79 -12.56 17.09
CA GLU A 85 13.60 -14.00 17.31
C GLU A 85 13.55 -14.82 15.99
N ASN A 86 14.48 -14.55 15.07
CA ASN A 86 14.57 -15.16 13.73
C ASN A 86 13.43 -14.83 12.76
N LYS A 87 12.58 -13.84 13.07
CA LYS A 87 11.54 -13.36 12.16
C LYS A 87 11.83 -11.94 11.70
N TYR A 88 11.66 -11.70 10.40
CA TYR A 88 11.77 -10.36 9.83
C TYR A 88 10.47 -9.59 10.05
N PHE A 89 10.56 -8.50 10.80
CA PHE A 89 9.50 -7.53 11.01
C PHE A 89 9.64 -6.44 9.96
N VAL A 90 8.67 -6.33 9.08
CA VAL A 90 8.66 -5.36 7.98
C VAL A 90 7.59 -4.33 8.27
N SER A 91 8.01 -3.10 8.51
CA SER A 91 7.11 -1.98 8.82
C SER A 91 6.72 -1.26 7.54
N ILE A 92 5.42 -1.19 7.26
CA ILE A 92 4.87 -0.53 6.06
C ILE A 92 4.27 0.80 6.48
N GLY A 93 4.64 1.86 5.77
CA GLY A 93 4.08 3.19 5.98
C GLY A 93 2.63 3.24 5.54
N THR A 94 1.76 3.60 6.46
CA THR A 94 0.43 4.09 6.13
C THR A 94 0.18 5.42 6.84
N ASN A 95 -0.77 6.17 6.31
CA ASN A 95 -1.10 7.48 6.81
C ASN A 95 -2.59 7.50 7.10
N THR A 96 -2.93 7.78 8.36
CA THR A 96 -4.32 7.78 8.82
C THR A 96 -5.20 8.74 8.00
N SER A 97 -4.69 9.92 7.61
CA SER A 97 -5.45 10.87 6.79
C SER A 97 -5.73 10.32 5.39
N ILE A 98 -4.75 9.68 4.75
CA ILE A 98 -4.95 9.04 3.44
C ILE A 98 -5.96 7.89 3.54
N ILE A 99 -5.85 7.05 4.58
CA ILE A 99 -6.81 5.96 4.81
C ILE A 99 -8.23 6.51 4.96
N LEU A 100 -8.41 7.60 5.70
CA LEU A 100 -9.72 8.24 5.87
C LEU A 100 -10.27 8.79 4.55
N ILE A 101 -9.42 9.37 3.71
CA ILE A 101 -9.81 9.85 2.37
C ILE A 101 -10.24 8.68 1.48
N ILE A 102 -9.45 7.59 1.44
CA ILE A 102 -9.77 6.38 0.69
C ILE A 102 -11.08 5.76 1.17
N GLN A 103 -11.23 5.57 2.48
CA GLN A 103 -12.42 5.01 3.10
C GLN A 103 -13.66 5.86 2.77
N SER A 104 -13.55 7.18 2.91
CA SER A 104 -14.66 8.10 2.57
C SER A 104 -15.01 8.05 1.08
N SER A 105 -14.01 7.98 0.20
CA SER A 105 -14.21 7.88 -1.25
C SER A 105 -14.93 6.58 -1.63
N ILE A 106 -14.58 5.46 -1.01
CA ILE A 106 -15.25 4.17 -1.20
C ILE A 106 -16.73 4.27 -0.81
N TRP A 107 -17.04 4.86 0.36
CA TRP A 107 -18.43 5.03 0.80
C TRP A 107 -19.24 5.90 -0.16
N LEU A 108 -18.67 7.01 -0.64
CA LEU A 108 -19.33 7.88 -1.61
C LEU A 108 -19.63 7.15 -2.93
N LEU A 109 -18.68 6.37 -3.45
CA LEU A 109 -18.87 5.57 -4.67
C LEU A 109 -19.96 4.51 -4.49
N LEU A 110 -19.99 3.84 -3.32
CA LEU A 110 -21.02 2.85 -2.99
C LEU A 110 -22.40 3.51 -2.92
N PHE A 111 -22.54 4.64 -2.22
CA PHE A 111 -23.82 5.35 -2.13
C PHE A 111 -24.32 5.85 -3.49
N PHE A 112 -23.42 6.40 -4.31
CA PHE A 112 -23.76 6.85 -5.66
C PHE A 112 -24.24 5.68 -6.54
N SER A 113 -23.54 4.54 -6.48
CA SER A 113 -23.93 3.34 -7.24
C SER A 113 -25.30 2.81 -6.82
N TYR A 114 -25.61 2.86 -5.52
CA TYR A 114 -26.89 2.42 -4.97
C TYR A 114 -28.06 3.34 -5.38
N GLN A 115 -27.87 4.67 -5.33
CA GLN A 115 -28.89 5.62 -5.79
C GLN A 115 -29.21 5.44 -7.28
N ASN A 116 -28.18 5.25 -8.11
CA ASN A 116 -28.37 5.01 -9.54
C ASN A 116 -29.18 3.74 -9.83
N MET A 117 -28.97 2.66 -9.06
CA MET A 117 -29.78 1.44 -9.18
C MET A 117 -31.25 1.67 -8.82
N ARG A 118 -31.54 2.55 -7.85
CA ARG A 118 -32.91 2.86 -7.44
C ARG A 118 -33.65 3.64 -8.53
N ASN A 119 -33.00 4.65 -9.12
CA ASN A 119 -33.62 5.52 -10.13
C ASN A 119 -33.94 4.81 -11.46
N GLN A 120 -33.29 3.69 -11.77
CA GLN A 120 -33.63 2.87 -12.95
C GLN A 120 -34.85 1.95 -12.73
N LYS A 121 -35.35 1.83 -11.50
CA LYS A 121 -36.49 0.96 -11.15
C LYS A 121 -37.83 1.71 -11.08
N THR A 122 -37.79 3.04 -11.09
CA THR A 122 -38.94 3.97 -11.21
C THR A 122 -39.09 4.45 -12.63
#